data_AF-A0A538HSK1-F1
#
_entry.id   AF-A0A538HSK1-F1
#
_cell.length_a   1.000
_cell.length_b   1.000
_cell.length_c   1.000
_cell.angle_alpha   90.00
_cell.angle_beta   90.00
_cell.angle_gamma   90.00
#
_symmetry.space_group_name_H-M   'P 1'
#
loop_
_entity.id
_entity.type
_entity.pdbx_description
1 polymer ?
#
loop_
_entity_poly.entity_id
_entity_poly.type
_entity_poly.pdbx_seq_one_letter_code
_entity_poly.pdbx_strand_id
1 'polypeptide(L)'
;MVPPRVVPLVALLVRSWNLFHGNASPPRRRSYLRAMVELVTRDEPDVVCLQEVPMWGLARLVTWSGMQAFPAIARRGLRPAQLAGWVTRLHNGLLRSAVAGQANAILVRSDHACVSLGSSQVSDPGAERRVCQVVKVNGATIVANTHLSSAGDRQRLELERALAFAESHADPGTAVVLAGDFNLRGVVLAGFSHPGPGIDHVLVRGATASQLVVWPQERRRQNGLVLSDHAPVELLVR
;
A
#
# COMPACT_ATOMS: atom_id res chain seq x y z
N MET A 1 36.62 -7.70 -15.58
CA MET A 1 35.51 -6.98 -14.93
C MET A 1 34.33 -7.05 -15.89
N VAL A 2 33.36 -7.93 -15.63
CA VAL A 2 32.19 -8.11 -16.50
C VAL A 2 31.26 -6.93 -16.27
N PRO A 3 30.85 -6.16 -17.31
CA PRO A 3 29.91 -5.07 -17.12
C PRO A 3 28.60 -5.62 -16.52
N PRO A 4 27.95 -4.90 -15.60
CA PRO A 4 26.68 -5.34 -15.04
C PRO A 4 25.68 -5.52 -16.19
N ARG A 5 25.03 -6.68 -16.21
CA ARG A 5 24.02 -7.03 -17.20
C ARG A 5 22.85 -6.08 -16.99
N VAL A 6 22.64 -5.14 -17.91
CA VAL A 6 21.46 -4.27 -17.92
C VAL A 6 20.28 -5.18 -18.24
N VAL A 7 19.56 -5.61 -17.20
CA VAL A 7 18.26 -6.25 -17.38
C VAL A 7 17.31 -5.13 -17.80
N PRO A 8 16.72 -5.16 -19.01
CA PRO A 8 15.76 -4.14 -19.40
C PRO A 8 14.61 -4.17 -18.40
N LEU A 9 14.31 -3.01 -17.80
CA LEU A 9 13.11 -2.84 -16.99
C LEU A 9 11.92 -3.04 -17.93
N VAL A 10 11.20 -4.16 -17.73
CA VAL A 10 9.84 -4.27 -18.26
C VAL A 10 9.03 -3.18 -17.59
N ALA A 11 8.27 -2.42 -18.36
CA ALA A 11 7.49 -1.32 -17.81
C ALA A 11 6.50 -1.87 -16.75
N LEU A 12 6.51 -1.30 -15.55
CA LEU A 12 5.65 -1.73 -14.44
C LEU A 12 4.61 -0.65 -14.12
N LEU A 13 3.33 -0.97 -14.27
CA LEU A 13 2.22 -0.18 -13.73
C LEU A 13 2.11 -0.46 -12.23
N VAL A 14 2.47 0.54 -11.42
CA VAL A 14 2.39 0.46 -9.96
C VAL A 14 1.26 1.33 -9.46
N ARG A 15 0.44 0.76 -8.59
CA ARG A 15 -0.73 1.41 -7.99
C ARG A 15 -0.65 1.39 -6.47
N SER A 16 -1.21 2.39 -5.79
CA SER A 16 -1.39 2.40 -4.34
C SER A 16 -2.82 2.78 -3.96
N TRP A 17 -3.39 2.15 -2.93
CA TRP A 17 -4.70 2.51 -2.40
C TRP A 17 -4.90 2.17 -0.92
N ASN A 18 -5.22 3.17 -0.11
CA ASN A 18 -5.75 2.97 1.24
C ASN A 18 -7.21 2.51 1.14
N LEU A 19 -7.51 1.30 1.62
CA LEU A 19 -8.83 0.67 1.49
C LEU A 19 -9.83 1.11 2.55
N PHE A 20 -9.43 1.96 3.50
CA PHE A 20 -10.27 2.47 4.58
C PHE A 20 -11.00 1.35 5.35
N HIS A 21 -10.28 0.26 5.65
CA HIS A 21 -10.83 -0.95 6.27
C HIS A 21 -12.00 -1.59 5.48
N GLY A 22 -12.06 -1.33 4.17
CA GLY A 22 -13.13 -1.75 3.28
C GLY A 22 -14.42 -0.91 3.40
N ASN A 23 -14.35 0.32 3.91
CA ASN A 23 -15.50 1.22 4.00
C ASN A 23 -15.67 2.07 2.74
N ALA A 24 -16.93 2.46 2.46
CA ALA A 24 -17.21 3.53 1.52
C ALA A 24 -17.08 4.91 2.21
N SER A 25 -17.10 5.98 1.42
CA SER A 25 -17.30 7.35 1.89
C SER A 25 -18.69 7.86 1.47
N PRO A 26 -19.59 8.19 2.42
CA PRO A 26 -19.45 8.02 3.88
C PRO A 26 -19.51 6.53 4.32
N PRO A 27 -18.97 6.19 5.53
CA PRO A 27 -18.94 4.81 6.04
C PRO A 27 -20.31 4.13 6.09
N ARG A 28 -20.32 2.82 5.82
CA ARG A 28 -21.53 1.98 5.82
C ARG A 28 -21.33 0.73 6.66
N ARG A 29 -22.43 0.04 7.00
CA ARG A 29 -22.38 -1.24 7.75
C ARG A 29 -21.76 -2.38 6.94
N ARG A 30 -21.98 -2.40 5.63
CA ARG A 30 -21.43 -3.39 4.70
C ARG A 30 -19.98 -3.03 4.36
N SER A 31 -19.10 -4.04 4.35
CA SER A 31 -17.75 -3.90 3.80
C SER A 31 -17.77 -4.07 2.27
N TYR A 32 -16.99 -3.24 1.60
CA TYR A 32 -16.75 -3.24 0.15
C TYR A 32 -15.34 -3.75 -0.19
N LEU A 33 -14.62 -4.35 0.76
CA LEU A 33 -13.22 -4.75 0.58
C LEU A 33 -12.99 -5.59 -0.67
N ARG A 34 -13.81 -6.62 -0.89
CA ARG A 34 -13.75 -7.46 -2.10
C ARG A 34 -13.88 -6.62 -3.37
N ALA A 35 -14.90 -5.76 -3.43
CA ALA A 35 -15.16 -4.93 -4.60
C ALA A 35 -14.05 -3.93 -4.87
N MET A 36 -13.41 -3.40 -3.82
CA MET A 36 -12.22 -2.55 -3.95
C MET A 36 -11.04 -3.32 -4.52
N VAL A 37 -10.73 -4.51 -3.97
CA VAL A 37 -9.62 -5.34 -4.46
C VAL A 37 -9.86 -5.77 -5.91
N GLU A 38 -11.07 -6.21 -6.24
CA GLU A 38 -11.44 -6.56 -7.63
C GLU A 38 -11.39 -5.33 -8.56
N LEU A 39 -11.79 -4.14 -8.10
CA LEU A 39 -11.72 -2.92 -8.90
C LEU A 39 -10.28 -2.50 -9.19
N VAL A 40 -9.43 -2.48 -8.17
CA VAL A 40 -8.05 -1.98 -8.24
C VAL A 40 -7.10 -2.97 -8.92
N THR A 41 -7.58 -4.15 -9.31
CA THR A 41 -6.80 -5.18 -10.01
C THR A 41 -7.40 -5.59 -11.35
N ARG A 42 -8.57 -5.04 -11.72
CA ARG A 42 -9.33 -5.45 -12.91
C ARG A 42 -8.58 -5.33 -14.22
N ASP A 43 -7.81 -4.25 -14.37
CA ASP A 43 -7.00 -3.96 -15.55
C ASP A 43 -5.58 -4.56 -15.43
N GLU A 44 -5.40 -5.52 -14.52
CA GLU A 44 -4.18 -6.28 -14.31
C GLU A 44 -2.96 -5.37 -14.15
N PRO A 45 -2.85 -4.52 -13.10
CA PRO A 45 -1.61 -3.81 -12.82
C PRO A 45 -0.49 -4.80 -12.44
N ASP A 46 0.76 -4.40 -12.64
CA ASP A 46 1.91 -5.23 -12.25
C ASP A 46 2.04 -5.34 -10.74
N VAL A 47 1.78 -4.23 -10.03
CA VAL A 47 1.93 -4.12 -8.59
C VAL A 47 0.84 -3.23 -7.99
N VAL A 48 0.22 -3.68 -6.88
CA VAL A 48 -0.70 -2.87 -6.07
C VAL A 48 -0.30 -2.85 -4.60
N CYS A 49 -0.02 -1.67 -4.08
CA CYS A 49 0.24 -1.39 -2.67
C CYS A 49 -1.06 -1.03 -1.96
N LEU A 50 -1.48 -1.83 -0.97
CA LEU A 50 -2.70 -1.63 -0.21
C LEU A 50 -2.39 -1.24 1.23
N GLN A 51 -3.17 -0.30 1.78
CA GLN A 51 -3.12 0.11 3.18
C GLN A 51 -4.50 -0.09 3.84
N GLU A 52 -4.51 -0.16 5.17
CA GLU A 52 -5.71 -0.40 5.98
C GLU A 52 -6.51 -1.65 5.56
N VAL A 53 -5.81 -2.71 5.17
CA VAL A 53 -6.45 -3.99 4.88
C VAL A 53 -6.87 -4.62 6.21
N PRO A 54 -8.16 -4.92 6.44
CA PRO A 54 -8.56 -5.56 7.67
C PRO A 54 -8.09 -7.03 7.68
N MET A 55 -7.63 -7.52 8.83
CA MET A 55 -6.97 -8.84 8.93
C MET A 55 -7.78 -10.02 8.36
N TRP A 56 -9.10 -10.00 8.52
CA TRP A 56 -9.98 -11.06 8.02
C TRP A 56 -9.96 -11.19 6.49
N GLY A 57 -9.57 -10.12 5.78
CA GLY A 57 -9.49 -10.08 4.32
C GLY A 57 -8.18 -10.62 3.76
N LEU A 58 -7.12 -10.74 4.56
CA LEU A 58 -5.77 -11.09 4.09
C LEU A 58 -5.73 -12.43 3.35
N ALA A 59 -6.37 -13.46 3.92
CA ALA A 59 -6.42 -14.79 3.31
C ALA A 59 -7.21 -14.84 1.99
N ARG A 60 -7.97 -13.79 1.66
CA ARG A 60 -8.81 -13.72 0.45
C ARG A 60 -8.23 -12.85 -0.64
N LEU A 61 -7.14 -12.11 -0.35
CA LEU A 61 -6.55 -11.18 -1.31
C LEU A 61 -6.20 -11.89 -2.62
N VAL A 62 -5.50 -13.02 -2.56
CA VAL A 62 -5.12 -13.82 -3.75
C VAL A 62 -6.35 -14.20 -4.58
N THR A 63 -7.42 -14.67 -3.94
CA THR A 63 -8.65 -15.08 -4.65
C THR A 63 -9.39 -13.90 -5.27
N TRP A 64 -9.38 -12.73 -4.62
CA TRP A 64 -10.07 -11.55 -5.13
C TRP A 64 -9.29 -10.79 -6.21
N SER A 65 -7.96 -10.79 -6.13
CA SER A 65 -7.11 -10.09 -7.08
C SER A 65 -6.61 -10.96 -8.23
N GLY A 66 -6.51 -12.28 -8.05
CA GLY A 66 -5.76 -13.16 -8.95
C GLY A 66 -4.23 -12.97 -8.87
N MET A 67 -3.76 -12.14 -7.94
CA MET A 67 -2.36 -11.75 -7.79
C MET A 67 -1.70 -12.46 -6.60
N GLN A 68 -0.37 -12.59 -6.63
CA GLN A 68 0.42 -12.98 -5.47
C GLN A 68 0.29 -11.91 -4.39
N ALA A 69 0.12 -12.29 -3.12
CA ALA A 69 -0.15 -11.33 -2.03
C ALA A 69 0.89 -11.44 -0.90
N PHE A 70 1.47 -10.30 -0.52
CA PHE A 70 2.48 -10.18 0.53
C PHE A 70 1.95 -9.25 1.63
N PRO A 71 1.32 -9.77 2.70
CA PRO A 71 0.77 -8.96 3.76
C PRO A 71 1.82 -8.60 4.83
N ALA A 72 1.78 -7.38 5.36
CA ALA A 72 2.48 -7.00 6.58
C ALA A 72 1.49 -6.48 7.63
N ILE A 73 1.34 -7.24 8.71
CA ILE A 73 0.44 -6.89 9.81
C ILE A 73 0.98 -5.64 10.50
N ALA A 74 0.18 -4.57 10.56
CA ALA A 74 0.51 -3.34 11.27
C ALA A 74 0.04 -3.41 12.72
N ARG A 75 -1.21 -3.85 12.94
CA ARG A 75 -1.85 -4.02 14.26
C ARG A 75 -2.62 -5.32 14.33
N ARG A 76 -2.40 -6.11 15.39
CA ARG A 76 -3.21 -7.30 15.69
C ARG A 76 -4.56 -6.88 16.29
N GLY A 77 -5.63 -7.58 15.91
CA GLY A 77 -6.96 -7.38 16.50
C GLY A 77 -7.03 -7.77 17.98
N LEU A 78 -8.06 -7.28 18.67
CA LEU A 78 -8.32 -7.60 20.08
C LEU A 78 -8.67 -9.09 20.28
N ARG A 79 -8.10 -9.71 21.32
CA ARG A 79 -8.46 -11.06 21.82
C ARG A 79 -9.12 -10.94 23.20
N PRO A 80 -10.13 -11.75 23.56
CA PRO A 80 -10.73 -12.86 22.79
C PRO A 80 -11.80 -12.40 21.79
N ALA A 81 -11.87 -13.06 20.63
CA ALA A 81 -12.78 -12.73 19.52
C ALA A 81 -14.29 -12.75 19.90
N GLN A 82 -14.65 -13.42 21.01
CA GLN A 82 -16.01 -13.53 21.50
C GLN A 82 -16.55 -12.22 22.09
N LEU A 83 -15.71 -11.46 22.82
CA LEU A 83 -16.07 -10.14 23.36
C LEU A 83 -16.12 -9.07 22.26
N ALA A 84 -15.27 -9.23 21.24
CA ALA A 84 -15.23 -8.39 20.05
C ALA A 84 -16.57 -8.36 19.29
N GLY A 85 -17.28 -9.49 19.19
CA GLY A 85 -18.57 -9.60 18.51
C GLY A 85 -19.73 -8.88 19.21
N TRP A 86 -19.65 -8.69 20.53
CA TRP A 86 -20.67 -7.98 21.30
C TRP A 86 -20.53 -6.46 21.14
N VAL A 87 -19.29 -5.97 21.12
CA VAL A 87 -18.96 -4.54 20.96
C VAL A 87 -19.14 -4.05 19.52
N THR A 88 -18.84 -4.88 18.51
CA THR A 88 -19.04 -4.49 17.10
C THR A 88 -20.51 -4.22 16.78
N ARG A 89 -21.47 -4.90 17.42
CA ARG A 89 -22.91 -4.69 17.16
C ARG A 89 -23.40 -3.28 17.47
N LEU A 90 -22.73 -2.53 18.36
CA LEU A 90 -23.26 -1.26 18.88
C LEU A 90 -22.79 -0.01 18.12
N HIS A 91 -21.57 0.04 17.54
CA HIS A 91 -21.13 1.16 16.66
C HIS A 91 -20.05 0.67 15.65
N ASN A 92 -20.48 0.27 14.44
CA ASN A 92 -19.69 -0.54 13.50
C ASN A 92 -18.65 0.20 12.64
N GLY A 93 -18.57 1.54 12.67
CA GLY A 93 -17.62 2.30 11.86
C GLY A 93 -16.23 2.42 12.51
N LEU A 94 -16.18 2.89 13.76
CA LEU A 94 -14.94 3.23 14.48
C LEU A 94 -14.36 2.06 15.29
N LEU A 95 -15.19 1.18 15.85
CA LEU A 95 -14.71 0.08 16.71
C LEU A 95 -14.19 -1.13 15.92
N ARG A 96 -14.49 -1.18 14.61
CA ARG A 96 -14.11 -2.29 13.73
C ARG A 96 -12.61 -2.33 13.45
N SER A 97 -11.93 -1.19 13.35
CA SER A 97 -10.48 -1.13 13.12
C SER A 97 -9.69 -1.65 14.33
N ALA A 98 -10.09 -1.27 15.54
CA ALA A 98 -9.45 -1.73 16.78
C ALA A 98 -9.64 -3.24 17.03
N VAL A 99 -10.81 -3.78 16.64
CA VAL A 99 -11.17 -5.19 16.83
C VAL A 99 -10.63 -6.08 15.71
N ALA A 100 -10.70 -5.65 14.45
CA ALA A 100 -10.25 -6.43 13.30
C ALA A 100 -8.72 -6.46 13.19
N GLY A 101 -8.02 -5.45 13.69
CA GLY A 101 -6.62 -5.22 13.32
C GLY A 101 -6.49 -4.74 11.88
N GLN A 102 -5.29 -4.31 11.52
CA GLN A 102 -4.97 -3.73 10.22
C GLN A 102 -3.62 -4.20 9.71
N ALA A 103 -3.50 -4.26 8.39
CA ALA A 103 -2.31 -4.66 7.68
C ALA A 103 -2.14 -3.83 6.40
N ASN A 104 -0.91 -3.79 5.92
CA ASN A 104 -0.59 -3.42 4.55
C ASN A 104 -0.49 -4.69 3.71
N ALA A 105 -0.58 -4.57 2.39
CA ALA A 105 -0.26 -5.64 1.47
C ALA A 105 0.40 -5.11 0.20
N ILE A 106 1.27 -5.91 -0.41
CA ILE A 106 1.72 -5.71 -1.79
C ILE A 106 1.14 -6.88 -2.59
N LEU A 107 0.40 -6.56 -3.64
CA LEU A 107 -0.07 -7.52 -4.64
C LEU A 107 0.86 -7.45 -5.84
N VAL A 108 1.29 -8.58 -6.36
CA VAL A 108 2.16 -8.67 -7.55
C VAL A 108 1.52 -9.61 -8.56
N ARG A 109 1.49 -9.21 -9.84
CA ARG A 109 0.94 -10.03 -10.93
C ARG A 109 1.62 -11.41 -10.93
N SER A 110 0.85 -12.45 -11.26
CA SER A 110 1.29 -13.84 -11.12
C SER A 110 2.39 -14.28 -12.11
N ASP A 111 2.58 -13.55 -13.20
CA ASP A 111 3.63 -13.76 -14.21
C ASP A 111 4.97 -13.10 -13.83
N HIS A 112 5.00 -12.26 -12.79
CA HIS A 112 6.22 -11.67 -12.28
C HIS A 112 6.88 -12.55 -11.21
N ALA A 113 8.19 -12.74 -11.37
CA ALA A 113 8.99 -13.31 -10.30
C ALA A 113 9.08 -12.30 -9.15
N CYS A 114 8.78 -12.72 -7.93
CA CYS A 114 8.87 -11.82 -6.79
C CYS A 114 9.29 -12.52 -5.51
N VAL A 115 9.98 -11.78 -4.64
CA VAL A 115 10.42 -12.26 -3.33
C VAL A 115 10.15 -11.19 -2.27
N SER A 116 9.55 -11.60 -1.16
CA SER A 116 9.41 -10.74 0.02
C SER A 116 10.75 -10.58 0.70
N LEU A 117 11.18 -9.33 0.91
CA LEU A 117 12.40 -9.00 1.65
C LEU A 117 12.12 -8.62 3.12
N GLY A 118 10.84 -8.65 3.52
CA GLY A 118 10.42 -8.46 4.90
C GLY A 118 9.77 -7.10 5.15
N SER A 119 9.70 -6.73 6.42
CA SER A 119 9.09 -5.47 6.86
C SER A 119 9.78 -4.91 8.09
N SER A 120 9.84 -3.59 8.21
CA SER A 120 10.35 -2.88 9.38
C SER A 120 9.29 -1.95 9.96
N GLN A 121 9.27 -1.81 11.29
CA GLN A 121 8.49 -0.78 11.96
C GLN A 121 9.17 0.57 11.76
N VAL A 122 8.41 1.56 11.28
CA VAL A 122 8.92 2.91 11.00
C VAL A 122 8.46 3.94 12.03
N SER A 123 7.38 3.66 12.76
CA SER A 123 6.93 4.50 13.87
C SER A 123 7.76 4.30 15.14
N ASP A 124 7.76 5.31 16.01
CA ASP A 124 8.47 5.26 17.29
C ASP A 124 7.97 4.12 18.18
N PRO A 125 8.85 3.53 19.01
CA PRO A 125 8.42 2.59 20.05
C PRO A 125 7.34 3.21 20.95
N GLY A 126 6.27 2.46 21.22
CA GLY A 126 5.14 2.92 22.03
C GLY A 126 4.10 3.76 21.28
N ALA A 127 4.38 4.24 20.07
CA ALA A 127 3.38 4.84 19.19
C ALA A 127 2.50 3.77 18.50
N GLU A 128 1.46 4.21 17.80
CA GLU A 128 0.75 3.31 16.88
C GLU A 128 1.74 2.72 15.88
N ARG A 129 1.71 1.40 15.71
CA ARG A 129 2.67 0.69 14.87
C ARG A 129 2.42 0.95 13.39
N ARG A 130 3.38 1.59 12.72
CA ARG A 130 3.45 1.81 11.27
C ARG A 130 4.58 0.98 10.68
N VAL A 131 4.37 0.40 9.50
CA VAL A 131 5.31 -0.54 8.87
C VAL A 131 5.58 -0.19 7.42
N CYS A 132 6.84 -0.30 7.03
CA CYS A 132 7.27 -0.38 5.64
C CYS A 132 7.55 -1.85 5.31
N GLN A 133 6.94 -2.37 4.25
CA GLN A 133 7.18 -3.73 3.72
C GLN A 133 7.80 -3.68 2.34
N VAL A 134 8.69 -4.61 2.04
CA VAL A 134 9.48 -4.61 0.79
C VAL A 134 9.34 -5.93 0.05
N VAL A 135 9.09 -5.84 -1.26
CA VAL A 135 9.09 -6.95 -2.21
C VAL A 135 10.02 -6.61 -3.37
N LYS A 136 10.89 -7.54 -3.77
CA LYS A 136 11.70 -7.42 -4.99
C LYS A 136 10.96 -8.09 -6.15
N VAL A 137 10.74 -7.36 -7.23
CA VAL A 137 9.99 -7.77 -8.42
C VAL A 137 10.95 -7.91 -9.61
N ASN A 138 10.81 -9.01 -10.35
CA ASN A 138 11.62 -9.40 -11.51
C ASN A 138 13.14 -9.34 -11.28
N GLY A 139 13.58 -9.46 -10.02
CA GLY A 139 14.98 -9.36 -9.64
C GLY A 139 15.61 -7.98 -9.81
N ALA A 140 14.86 -6.96 -10.25
CA ALA A 140 15.40 -5.67 -10.69
C ALA A 140 14.75 -4.44 -10.02
N THR A 141 13.55 -4.58 -9.45
CA THR A 141 12.83 -3.46 -8.83
C THR A 141 12.49 -3.76 -7.38
N ILE A 142 12.83 -2.85 -6.48
CA ILE A 142 12.40 -2.86 -5.08
C ILE A 142 11.09 -2.09 -4.98
N VAL A 143 10.04 -2.74 -4.50
CA VAL A 143 8.76 -2.09 -4.18
C VAL A 143 8.58 -2.08 -2.67
N ALA A 144 8.49 -0.88 -2.12
CA ALA A 144 8.20 -0.62 -0.73
C ALA A 144 6.77 -0.06 -0.57
N ASN A 145 6.02 -0.60 0.38
CA ASN A 145 4.68 -0.11 0.75
C ASN A 145 4.67 0.32 2.22
N THR A 146 4.16 1.52 2.50
CA THR A 146 4.01 2.04 3.87
C THR A 146 2.68 2.76 4.08
N HIS A 147 2.28 2.89 5.35
CA HIS A 147 1.17 3.73 5.78
C HIS A 147 1.64 4.52 7.00
N LEU A 148 1.91 5.81 6.82
CA LEU A 148 2.49 6.65 7.87
C LEU A 148 1.39 7.17 8.82
N SER A 149 1.80 7.64 9.98
CA SER A 149 0.90 8.25 10.98
C SER A 149 0.12 9.43 10.38
N SER A 150 -1.10 9.70 10.84
CA SER A 150 -1.91 10.81 10.30
C SER A 150 -1.77 12.13 11.04
N ALA A 151 -1.08 12.15 12.19
CA ALA A 151 -1.02 13.29 13.09
C ALA A 151 0.41 13.67 13.50
N GLY A 152 0.67 14.98 13.52
CA GLY A 152 1.92 15.58 14.01
C GLY A 152 3.00 15.70 12.94
N ASP A 153 4.26 15.77 13.41
CA ASP A 153 5.45 15.88 12.56
C ASP A 153 6.18 14.53 12.37
N ARG A 154 5.58 13.43 12.86
CA ARG A 154 6.21 12.10 12.90
C ARG A 154 6.38 11.51 11.50
N GLN A 155 5.47 11.82 10.58
CA GLN A 155 5.43 11.27 9.23
C GLN A 155 6.74 11.51 8.47
N ARG A 156 7.41 12.65 8.68
CA ARG A 156 8.68 12.92 8.02
C ARG A 156 9.77 11.96 8.47
N LEU A 157 9.89 11.74 9.78
CA LEU A 157 10.84 10.79 10.34
C LEU A 157 10.47 9.34 9.99
N GLU A 158 9.17 9.01 9.99
CA GLU A 158 8.70 7.69 9.56
C GLU A 158 8.96 7.45 8.06
N LEU A 159 8.82 8.48 7.22
CA LEU A 159 9.15 8.43 5.79
C LEU A 159 10.65 8.22 5.57
N GLU A 160 11.50 8.92 6.31
CA GLU A 160 12.96 8.74 6.27
C GLU A 160 13.35 7.30 6.65
N ARG A 161 12.75 6.75 7.71
CA ARG A 161 12.97 5.35 8.11
C ARG A 161 12.45 4.35 7.07
N ALA A 162 11.28 4.62 6.47
CA ALA A 162 10.73 3.79 5.40
C ALA A 162 11.63 3.79 4.17
N LEU A 163 12.14 4.97 3.78
CA LEU A 163 13.08 5.13 2.68
C LEU A 163 14.40 4.40 2.97
N ALA A 164 15.00 4.61 4.14
CA ALA A 164 16.23 3.93 4.53
C ALA A 164 16.08 2.40 4.50
N PHE A 165 14.93 1.87 4.94
CA PHE A 165 14.63 0.44 4.87
C PHE A 165 14.43 -0.06 3.43
N ALA A 166 13.80 0.73 2.56
CA ALA A 166 13.66 0.35 1.14
C ALA A 166 15.04 0.33 0.45
N GLU A 167 15.85 1.37 0.67
CA GLU A 167 17.18 1.51 0.07
C GLU A 167 18.18 0.47 0.60
N SER A 168 18.04 -0.01 1.83
CA SER A 168 18.93 -1.06 2.36
C SER A 168 18.83 -2.39 1.61
N HIS A 169 17.81 -2.55 0.75
CA HIS A 169 17.60 -3.72 -0.10
C HIS A 169 17.95 -3.47 -1.57
N ALA A 170 18.36 -2.25 -1.93
CA ALA A 170 18.67 -1.85 -3.28
C ALA A 170 20.18 -1.79 -3.50
N ASP A 171 20.68 -2.57 -4.47
CA ASP A 171 22.05 -2.40 -4.97
C ASP A 171 22.13 -1.10 -5.79
N PRO A 172 23.33 -0.50 -5.95
CA PRO A 172 23.51 0.64 -6.86
C PRO A 172 22.90 0.38 -8.25
N GLY A 173 22.09 1.32 -8.73
CA GLY A 173 21.37 1.20 -10.01
C GLY A 173 20.05 0.42 -9.96
N THR A 174 19.70 -0.20 -8.83
CA THR A 174 18.38 -0.83 -8.64
C THR A 174 17.29 0.23 -8.58
N ALA A 175 16.20 0.01 -9.32
CA ALA A 175 15.03 0.87 -9.26
C ALA A 175 14.29 0.67 -7.92
N VAL A 176 13.93 1.75 -7.25
CA VAL A 176 13.20 1.75 -5.98
C VAL A 176 11.89 2.47 -6.16
N VAL A 177 10.81 1.79 -5.82
CA VAL A 177 9.44 2.32 -5.80
C VAL A 177 8.99 2.40 -4.35
N LEU A 178 8.77 3.60 -3.84
CA LEU A 178 8.20 3.84 -2.52
C LEU A 178 6.76 4.31 -2.70
N ALA A 179 5.81 3.48 -2.28
CA ALA A 179 4.39 3.73 -2.46
C ALA A 179 3.63 3.63 -1.14
N GLY A 180 2.48 4.28 -1.04
CA GLY A 180 1.68 4.22 0.15
C GLY A 180 0.81 5.44 0.40
N ASP A 181 0.22 5.44 1.60
CA ASP A 181 -0.39 6.62 2.20
C ASP A 181 0.65 7.26 3.13
N PHE A 182 1.23 8.36 2.69
CA PHE A 182 2.28 9.04 3.46
C PHE A 182 1.71 10.04 4.46
N ASN A 183 0.40 10.32 4.43
CA ASN A 183 -0.19 11.41 5.21
C ASN A 183 0.57 12.75 5.09
N LEU A 184 1.26 12.97 3.97
CA LEU A 184 2.10 14.13 3.68
C LEU A 184 1.84 14.61 2.26
N ARG A 185 1.66 15.91 2.07
CA ARG A 185 1.58 16.53 0.74
C ARG A 185 2.93 17.12 0.34
N GLY A 186 3.18 17.23 -0.97
CA GLY A 186 4.36 17.91 -1.49
C GLY A 186 5.68 17.25 -1.06
N VAL A 187 5.69 15.92 -0.93
CA VAL A 187 6.86 15.15 -0.54
C VAL A 187 7.93 15.23 -1.64
N VAL A 188 9.11 15.75 -1.32
CA VAL A 188 10.26 15.78 -2.22
C VAL A 188 11.35 14.91 -1.62
N LEU A 189 11.71 13.83 -2.33
CA LEU A 189 12.80 12.95 -1.98
C LEU A 189 13.89 13.04 -3.06
N ALA A 190 15.14 13.16 -2.64
CA ALA A 190 16.26 13.31 -3.56
C ALA A 190 16.36 12.10 -4.51
N GLY A 191 16.38 12.36 -5.82
CA GLY A 191 16.47 11.34 -6.86
C GLY A 191 15.18 10.58 -7.16
N PHE A 192 14.07 10.89 -6.48
CA PHE A 192 12.76 10.32 -6.77
C PHE A 192 11.95 11.17 -7.75
N SER A 193 10.97 10.54 -8.40
CA SER A 193 9.97 11.20 -9.23
C SER A 193 9.15 12.25 -8.47
N HIS A 194 8.51 13.16 -9.21
CA HIS A 194 7.65 14.19 -8.63
C HIS A 194 6.46 13.59 -7.85
N PRO A 195 6.08 14.18 -6.70
CA PRO A 195 4.91 13.74 -5.94
C PRO A 195 3.60 14.07 -6.65
N GLY A 196 2.56 13.36 -6.24
CA GLY A 196 1.18 13.73 -6.53
C GLY A 196 0.68 14.90 -5.69
N PRO A 197 -0.53 15.40 -5.96
CA PRO A 197 -1.14 16.51 -5.23
C PRO A 197 -1.70 16.12 -3.85
N GLY A 198 -1.90 14.83 -3.61
CA GLY A 198 -2.51 14.26 -2.41
C GLY A 198 -1.50 13.85 -1.33
N ILE A 199 -1.94 12.92 -0.48
CA ILE A 199 -1.13 12.26 0.55
C ILE A 199 -0.74 10.83 0.17
N ASP A 200 -1.46 10.25 -0.79
CA ASP A 200 -1.17 8.96 -1.39
C ASP A 200 -0.15 9.15 -2.54
N HIS A 201 0.89 8.33 -2.52
CA HIS A 201 2.02 8.47 -3.45
C HIS A 201 2.49 7.13 -4.01
N VAL A 202 3.07 7.21 -5.20
CA VAL A 202 4.01 6.25 -5.77
C VAL A 202 5.19 7.08 -6.24
N LEU A 203 6.36 6.90 -5.64
CA LEU A 203 7.59 7.63 -5.96
C LEU A 203 8.64 6.64 -6.46
N VAL A 204 9.39 7.04 -7.49
CA VAL A 204 10.34 6.16 -8.18
C VAL A 204 11.73 6.77 -8.22
N ARG A 205 12.75 6.02 -7.81
CA ARG A 205 14.18 6.34 -7.99
C ARG A 205 14.83 5.29 -8.88
N GLY A 206 15.81 5.72 -9.68
CA GLY A 206 16.65 4.80 -10.46
C GLY A 206 15.97 4.22 -11.72
N ALA A 207 14.80 4.75 -12.06
CA ALA A 207 14.06 4.46 -13.29
C ALA A 207 13.29 5.71 -13.71
N THR A 208 12.86 5.76 -14.96
CA THR A 208 11.95 6.80 -15.44
C THR A 208 10.52 6.49 -14.96
N ALA A 209 9.73 7.52 -14.69
CA ALA A 209 8.36 7.37 -14.25
C ALA A 209 7.43 8.31 -15.00
N SER A 210 6.21 7.85 -15.30
CA SER A 210 5.15 8.76 -15.74
C SER A 210 4.74 9.71 -14.63
N GLN A 211 3.95 10.72 -14.97
CA GLN A 211 3.24 11.51 -13.96
C GLN A 211 2.30 10.60 -13.16
N LEU A 212 2.18 10.88 -11.85
CA LEU A 212 1.22 10.21 -10.98
C LEU A 212 -0.21 10.58 -11.40
N VAL A 213 -1.03 9.57 -11.61
CA VAL A 213 -2.47 9.70 -11.90
C VAL A 213 -3.25 9.40 -10.64
N VAL A 214 -4.16 10.31 -10.27
CA VAL A 214 -5.13 10.10 -9.18
C VAL A 214 -6.46 9.71 -9.80
N TRP A 215 -7.04 8.59 -9.36
CA TRP A 215 -8.30 8.13 -9.93
C TRP A 215 -9.47 9.07 -9.58
N PRO A 216 -10.30 9.44 -10.57
CA PRO A 216 -11.49 10.26 -10.32
C PRO A 216 -12.53 9.46 -9.53
N GLN A 217 -13.45 10.16 -8.84
CA GLN A 217 -14.46 9.50 -8.00
C GLN A 217 -15.34 8.54 -8.80
N GLU A 218 -15.67 8.91 -10.04
CA GLU A 218 -16.53 8.17 -10.97
C GLU A 218 -16.00 6.75 -11.20
N ARG A 219 -14.67 6.59 -11.33
CA ARG A 219 -14.01 5.29 -11.54
C ARG A 219 -14.10 4.37 -10.31
N ARG A 220 -14.33 4.95 -9.13
CA ARG A 220 -14.41 4.24 -7.83
C ARG A 220 -15.80 4.37 -7.18
N ARG A 221 -16.84 4.62 -7.98
CA ARG A 221 -18.23 4.59 -7.51
C ARG A 221 -18.84 3.20 -7.68
N GLN A 222 -19.54 2.74 -6.66
CA GLN A 222 -20.36 1.53 -6.70
C GLN A 222 -21.67 1.79 -5.96
N ASN A 223 -22.80 1.55 -6.63
CA ASN A 223 -24.15 1.76 -6.08
C ASN A 223 -24.34 3.16 -5.47
N GLY A 224 -23.84 4.20 -6.16
CA GLY A 224 -23.93 5.59 -5.73
C GLY A 224 -22.95 6.00 -4.61
N LEU A 225 -22.17 5.06 -4.06
CA LEU A 225 -21.18 5.32 -3.02
C LEU A 225 -19.78 5.39 -3.61
N VAL A 226 -18.95 6.26 -3.05
CA VAL A 226 -17.52 6.32 -3.37
C VAL A 226 -16.81 5.28 -2.51
N LEU A 227 -16.08 4.37 -3.15
CA LEU A 227 -15.27 3.36 -2.46
C LEU A 227 -14.02 4.04 -1.88
N SER A 228 -13.79 3.85 -0.57
CA SER A 228 -12.76 4.53 0.23
C SER A 228 -12.92 6.06 0.24
N ASP A 229 -12.43 6.71 1.29
CA ASP A 229 -12.19 8.16 1.27
C ASP A 229 -10.92 8.52 0.50
N HIS A 230 -9.98 7.58 0.36
CA HIS A 230 -8.80 7.71 -0.50
C HIS A 230 -9.09 7.31 -1.95
N ALA A 231 -8.42 7.98 -2.89
CA ALA A 231 -8.41 7.58 -4.29
C ALA A 231 -7.19 6.68 -4.58
N PRO A 232 -7.33 5.64 -5.41
CA PRO A 232 -6.15 4.98 -5.96
C PRO A 232 -5.25 5.99 -6.69
N VAL A 233 -3.95 5.80 -6.56
CA VAL A 233 -2.93 6.52 -7.31
C VAL A 233 -2.06 5.55 -8.08
N GLU A 234 -1.63 5.92 -9.29
CA GLU A 234 -0.82 5.03 -10.13
C GLU A 234 0.18 5.80 -10.99
N LEU A 235 1.25 5.12 -11.38
CA LEU A 235 2.15 5.56 -12.44
C LEU A 235 2.81 4.36 -13.11
N LEU A 236 3.45 4.61 -14.24
CA LEU A 236 4.24 3.64 -14.97
C LEU A 236 5.73 3.86 -14.70
N VAL A 237 6.46 2.79 -14.37
CA VAL A 237 7.92 2.74 -14.19
C VAL A 237 8.56 2.17 -15.45
N ARG A 238 9.63 2.79 -15.97
CA ARG A 238 10.35 2.36 -17.19
C ARG A 238 11.87 2.52 -17.06
#